data_AF-A0A8I6SBI5-F1
#
_entry.id   AF-A0A8I6SBI5-F1
#
_cell.length_a   1.000
_cell.length_b   1.000
_cell.length_c   1.000
_cell.angle_alpha   90.00
_cell.angle_beta   90.00
_cell.angle_gamma   90.00
#
_symmetry.space_group_name_H-M   'P 1'
#
loop_
_entity.id
_entity.type
_entity.pdbx_description
1 polymer ?
#
loop_
_entity_poly.entity_id
_entity_poly.type
_entity_poly.pdbx_seq_one_letter_code
_entity_poly.pdbx_strand_id
1 'polypeptide(L)'
;MSILLYHFRQKHRRWCKRASARQTMAEDESETKKSTRLAPPTEVMFTSSTSRKLNQHWARPVFLQYNYLYKYYHNYYDDYIDYMDSRMRGLVRDKPRPQTWAERALRTYARDTYSSSTMHRLPRYQHSNSTMHYSSFQANTWRREFSKDYCNRKYKSILL
;
A
#
# COMPACT_ATOMS: atom_id res chain seq x y z
N MET A 1 59.53 -6.39 25.35
CA MET A 1 58.09 -6.52 25.00
C MET A 1 57.70 -5.94 23.61
N SER A 2 58.62 -5.81 22.63
CA SER A 2 58.30 -5.13 21.34
C SER A 2 57.98 -6.09 20.17
N ILE A 3 58.53 -7.31 20.18
CA ILE A 3 58.43 -8.26 19.05
C ILE A 3 57.04 -8.90 18.95
N LEU A 4 56.40 -9.21 20.08
CA LEU A 4 55.06 -9.81 20.12
C LEU A 4 53.98 -8.84 19.59
N LEU A 5 54.10 -7.55 19.91
CA LEU A 5 53.19 -6.51 19.41
C LEU A 5 53.31 -6.33 17.89
N TYR A 6 54.55 -6.42 17.37
CA TYR A 6 54.81 -6.34 15.93
C TYR A 6 54.16 -7.51 15.18
N HIS A 7 54.31 -8.74 15.68
CA HIS A 7 53.68 -9.92 15.08
C HIS A 7 52.14 -9.86 15.17
N PHE A 8 51.57 -9.36 16.26
CA PHE A 8 50.13 -9.16 16.38
C PHE A 8 49.61 -8.15 15.36
N ARG A 9 50.31 -7.02 15.19
CA ARG A 9 49.94 -5.97 14.21
C ARG A 9 50.06 -6.46 12.77
N GLN A 10 51.06 -7.30 12.48
CA GLN A 10 51.22 -7.95 11.18
C GLN A 10 50.12 -8.98 10.91
N LYS A 11 49.75 -9.80 11.89
CA LYS A 11 48.62 -10.74 11.78
C LYS A 11 47.30 -10.00 11.55
N HIS A 12 47.05 -8.91 12.27
CA HIS A 12 45.85 -8.10 12.10
C HIS A 12 45.76 -7.48 10.70
N ARG A 13 46.86 -6.92 10.18
CA ARG A 13 46.90 -6.39 8.79
C ARG A 13 46.63 -7.47 7.75
N ARG A 14 47.19 -8.67 7.93
CA ARG A 14 46.92 -9.82 7.04
C ARG A 14 45.46 -10.27 7.11
N TRP A 15 44.87 -10.28 8.30
CA TRP A 15 43.48 -10.62 8.50
C TRP A 15 42.54 -9.62 7.82
N CYS A 16 42.78 -8.30 7.98
CA CYS A 16 41.99 -7.26 7.29
C CYS A 16 42.08 -7.35 5.76
N LYS A 17 43.28 -7.59 5.21
CA LYS A 17 43.45 -7.79 3.75
C LYS A 17 42.66 -8.99 3.25
N ARG A 18 42.65 -10.09 4.02
CA ARG A 18 41.92 -11.32 3.68
C ARG A 18 40.40 -11.15 3.82
N ALA A 19 39.93 -10.33 4.76
CA ALA A 19 38.52 -9.99 4.93
C ALA A 19 38.01 -9.10 3.79
N SER A 20 38.80 -8.10 3.40
CA SER A 20 38.48 -7.21 2.28
C SER A 20 38.45 -7.96 0.94
N ALA A 21 39.41 -8.86 0.69
CA ALA A 21 39.39 -9.73 -0.50
C ALA A 21 38.20 -10.70 -0.51
N ARG A 22 37.71 -11.15 0.65
CA ARG A 22 36.49 -11.98 0.74
C ARG A 22 35.22 -11.18 0.44
N GLN A 23 35.20 -9.90 0.81
CA GLN A 23 34.08 -9.01 0.49
C GLN A 23 34.02 -8.71 -1.02
N THR A 24 35.16 -8.39 -1.65
CA THR A 24 35.19 -8.13 -3.10
C THR A 24 34.78 -9.36 -3.92
N MET A 25 35.24 -10.57 -3.53
CA MET A 25 34.81 -11.80 -4.22
C MET A 25 33.33 -12.14 -3.96
N ALA A 26 32.80 -11.80 -2.78
CA ALA A 26 31.37 -11.99 -2.49
C ALA A 26 30.50 -10.99 -3.29
N GLU A 27 30.98 -9.77 -3.50
CA GLU A 27 30.31 -8.76 -4.33
C GLU A 27 30.34 -9.17 -5.81
N ASP A 28 31.49 -9.60 -6.35
CA ASP A 28 31.63 -10.12 -7.73
C ASP A 28 30.76 -11.38 -7.97
N GLU A 29 30.69 -12.29 -6.99
CA GLU A 29 29.79 -13.45 -7.06
C GLU A 29 28.31 -13.06 -6.99
N SER A 30 27.97 -11.98 -6.29
CA SER A 30 26.60 -11.47 -6.21
C SER A 30 26.19 -10.77 -7.50
N GLU A 31 27.10 -10.05 -8.16
CA GLU A 31 26.87 -9.39 -9.45
C GLU A 31 26.77 -10.39 -10.60
N THR A 32 27.62 -11.42 -10.63
CA THR A 32 27.50 -12.52 -11.61
C THR A 32 26.20 -13.30 -11.43
N LYS A 33 25.79 -13.63 -10.20
CA LYS A 33 24.50 -14.31 -9.94
C LYS A 33 23.28 -13.42 -10.22
N LYS A 34 23.40 -12.10 -10.10
CA LYS A 34 22.34 -11.14 -10.45
C LYS A 34 22.22 -10.93 -11.97
N SER A 35 23.35 -10.98 -12.68
CA SER A 35 23.40 -10.89 -14.15
C SER A 35 22.86 -12.16 -14.83
N THR A 36 23.16 -13.35 -14.29
CA THR A 36 22.71 -14.64 -14.87
C THR A 36 21.21 -14.91 -14.71
N ARG A 37 20.45 -14.09 -13.97
CA ARG A 37 18.98 -14.26 -13.81
C ARG A 37 18.14 -13.40 -14.76
N LEU A 38 18.77 -12.57 -15.60
CA LEU A 38 18.07 -11.92 -16.70
C LEU A 38 17.96 -12.96 -17.83
N ALA A 39 16.76 -13.49 -18.00
CA ALA A 39 16.42 -14.28 -19.18
C ALA A 39 16.95 -13.57 -20.45
N PRO A 40 17.42 -14.31 -21.47
CA PRO A 40 17.88 -13.68 -22.70
C PRO A 40 16.79 -12.71 -23.19
N PRO A 41 17.15 -11.50 -23.68
CA PRO A 41 16.18 -10.60 -24.27
C PRO A 41 15.60 -11.32 -25.47
N THR A 42 14.41 -11.89 -25.31
CA THR A 42 13.67 -12.49 -26.41
C THR A 42 13.35 -11.35 -27.37
N GLU A 43 14.13 -11.19 -28.43
CA GLU A 43 13.76 -10.36 -29.57
C GLU A 43 12.52 -10.98 -30.21
N VAL A 44 11.35 -10.51 -29.78
CA VAL A 44 10.08 -10.87 -30.39
C VAL A 44 10.02 -10.13 -31.73
N MET A 45 10.51 -10.78 -32.78
CA MET A 45 10.21 -10.44 -34.17
C MET A 45 8.68 -10.53 -34.34
N PHE A 46 7.99 -9.39 -34.23
CA PHE A 46 6.56 -9.29 -34.50
C PHE A 46 6.34 -9.38 -36.01
N THR A 47 6.41 -10.59 -36.55
CA THR A 47 5.95 -10.85 -37.92
C THR A 47 4.43 -10.79 -37.90
N SER A 48 3.90 -9.73 -38.51
CA SER A 48 2.49 -9.38 -38.64
C SER A 48 1.76 -10.33 -39.59
N SER A 49 1.75 -11.63 -39.30
CA SER A 49 1.00 -12.59 -40.11
C SER A 49 0.22 -13.58 -39.24
N THR A 50 -1.10 -13.38 -39.25
CA THR A 50 -2.15 -14.26 -38.69
C THR A 50 -2.17 -14.42 -37.17
N SER A 51 -3.02 -13.62 -36.51
CA SER A 51 -3.48 -13.86 -35.14
C SER A 51 -4.21 -15.21 -35.08
N ARG A 52 -3.46 -16.28 -34.84
CA ARG A 52 -4.05 -17.54 -34.38
C ARG A 52 -4.59 -17.25 -32.97
N LYS A 53 -5.91 -17.30 -32.81
CA LYS A 53 -6.60 -17.26 -31.51
C LYS A 53 -6.27 -18.54 -30.72
N LEU A 54 -5.02 -18.68 -30.29
CA LEU A 54 -4.58 -19.75 -29.43
C LEU A 54 -5.27 -19.58 -28.08
N ASN A 55 -6.00 -20.62 -27.65
CA ASN A 55 -6.54 -20.87 -26.31
C ASN A 55 -6.48 -19.70 -25.31
N GLN A 56 -7.26 -18.65 -25.57
CA GLN A 56 -7.33 -17.45 -24.72
C GLN A 56 -7.81 -17.74 -23.30
N HIS A 57 -8.43 -18.90 -23.06
CA HIS A 57 -8.92 -19.33 -21.76
C HIS A 57 -7.80 -19.75 -20.79
N TRP A 58 -6.57 -20.01 -21.27
CA TRP A 58 -5.39 -20.20 -20.42
C TRP A 58 -4.55 -18.93 -20.27
N ALA A 59 -4.86 -17.87 -21.03
CA ALA A 59 -4.22 -16.58 -20.83
C ALA A 59 -4.73 -15.97 -19.51
N ARG A 60 -3.81 -15.74 -18.56
CA ARG A 60 -4.12 -15.08 -17.29
C ARG A 60 -4.78 -13.72 -17.58
N PRO A 61 -6.00 -13.45 -17.08
CA PRO A 61 -6.65 -12.17 -17.31
C PRO A 61 -5.87 -11.04 -16.64
N VAL A 62 -5.49 -10.02 -17.40
CA VAL A 62 -4.71 -8.87 -16.90
C VAL A 62 -5.52 -8.04 -15.89
N PHE A 63 -6.86 -8.05 -16.01
CA PHE A 63 -7.77 -7.28 -15.15
C PHE A 63 -8.11 -7.95 -13.80
N LEU A 64 -7.61 -9.18 -13.54
CA LEU A 64 -7.85 -9.91 -12.29
C LEU A 64 -6.80 -9.64 -11.20
N GLN A 65 -6.15 -8.49 -11.22
CA GLN A 65 -5.46 -8.03 -10.02
C GLN A 65 -6.53 -7.66 -8.99
N TYR A 66 -6.84 -8.60 -8.10
CA TYR A 66 -7.83 -8.38 -7.05
C TYR A 66 -7.48 -7.10 -6.29
N ASN A 67 -8.36 -6.09 -6.37
CA ASN A 67 -8.25 -4.85 -5.60
C ASN A 67 -8.02 -5.11 -4.10
N TYR A 68 -8.46 -6.27 -3.61
CA TYR A 68 -8.17 -6.79 -2.29
C TYR A 68 -6.68 -6.83 -1.95
N LEU A 69 -5.82 -7.31 -2.87
CA LEU A 69 -4.37 -7.40 -2.63
C LEU A 69 -3.77 -6.00 -2.47
N TYR A 70 -4.12 -5.06 -3.34
CA TYR A 70 -3.67 -3.67 -3.22
C TYR A 70 -4.11 -3.04 -1.90
N LYS A 71 -5.38 -3.20 -1.55
CA LYS A 71 -5.93 -2.71 -0.27
C LYS A 71 -5.20 -3.33 0.93
N TYR A 72 -4.86 -4.61 0.86
CA TYR A 72 -4.05 -5.28 1.86
C TYR A 72 -2.65 -4.66 1.99
N TYR A 73 -1.93 -4.46 0.88
CA TYR A 73 -0.60 -3.82 0.91
C TYR A 73 -0.65 -2.44 1.57
N HIS A 74 -1.60 -1.60 1.16
CA HIS A 74 -1.77 -0.26 1.69
C HIS A 74 -2.05 -0.25 3.20
N ASN A 75 -2.96 -1.11 3.68
CA ASN A 75 -3.26 -1.21 5.11
C ASN A 75 -2.06 -1.60 5.99
N TYR A 76 -1.09 -2.33 5.44
CA TYR A 76 0.05 -2.84 6.20
C TYR A 76 1.23 -1.88 6.18
N TYR A 77 1.51 -1.29 5.02
CA TYR A 77 2.76 -0.59 4.79
C TYR A 77 2.63 0.93 4.84
N ASP A 78 1.50 1.52 4.44
CA ASP A 78 1.36 2.98 4.32
C ASP A 78 1.73 3.70 5.63
N ASP A 79 1.17 3.26 6.77
CA ASP A 79 1.43 3.88 8.09
C ASP A 79 2.93 3.86 8.47
N TYR A 80 3.67 2.83 8.05
CA TYR A 80 5.10 2.69 8.33
C TYR A 80 5.98 3.44 7.33
N ILE A 81 5.59 3.46 6.06
CA ILE A 81 6.26 4.25 5.02
C ILE A 81 6.19 5.72 5.41
N ASP A 82 4.99 6.21 5.74
CA ASP A 82 4.76 7.58 6.21
C ASP A 82 5.62 7.93 7.44
N TYR A 83 5.74 6.99 8.37
CA TYR A 83 6.57 7.16 9.56
C TYR A 83 8.07 7.28 9.21
N MET A 84 8.57 6.40 8.35
CA MET A 84 9.98 6.43 7.92
C MET A 84 10.30 7.68 7.11
N ASP A 85 9.41 8.07 6.19
CA ASP A 85 9.54 9.28 5.38
C ASP A 85 9.55 10.53 6.26
N SER A 86 8.65 10.59 7.26
CA SER A 86 8.63 11.70 8.22
C SER A 86 9.94 11.79 8.99
N ARG A 87 10.49 10.65 9.43
CA ARG A 87 11.76 10.57 10.15
C ARG A 87 12.94 11.02 9.29
N MET A 88 12.97 10.64 8.01
CA MET A 88 13.99 11.08 7.06
C MET A 88 13.94 12.59 6.82
N ARG A 89 12.74 13.19 6.86
CA ARG A 89 12.54 14.65 6.79
C ARG A 89 12.84 15.39 8.10
N GLY A 90 13.21 14.66 9.16
CA GLY A 90 13.45 15.25 10.49
C GLY A 90 12.19 15.59 11.27
N LEU A 91 11.01 15.19 10.81
CA LEU A 91 9.76 15.35 11.57
C LEU A 91 9.67 14.26 12.63
N VAL A 92 9.54 14.66 13.89
CA VAL A 92 9.28 13.73 14.99
C VAL A 92 7.82 13.32 14.92
N ARG A 93 7.57 12.08 14.52
CA ARG A 93 6.26 11.45 14.50
C ARG A 93 6.29 10.21 15.37
N ASP A 94 5.18 9.92 16.05
CA ASP A 94 5.07 8.69 16.83
C ASP A 94 5.03 7.47 15.90
N LYS A 95 5.65 6.38 16.38
CA LYS A 95 5.60 5.09 15.70
C LYS A 95 4.14 4.62 15.62
N PRO A 96 3.67 4.10 14.47
CA PRO A 96 2.30 3.62 14.36
C PRO A 96 2.02 2.51 15.37
N ARG A 97 0.85 2.60 16.04
CA ARG A 97 0.42 1.60 17.02
C ARG A 97 0.10 0.28 16.33
N PRO A 98 0.36 -0.86 16.99
CA PRO A 98 -0.08 -2.15 16.47
C PRO A 98 -1.60 -2.17 16.36
N GLN A 99 -2.12 -2.42 15.16
CA GLN A 99 -3.54 -2.60 14.88
C GLN A 99 -3.83 -4.05 14.55
N THR A 100 -4.99 -4.53 15.01
CA THR A 100 -5.49 -5.84 14.65
C THR A 100 -5.92 -5.87 13.18
N TRP A 101 -5.99 -7.07 12.59
CA TRP A 101 -6.44 -7.21 11.21
C TRP A 101 -7.86 -6.65 11.00
N ALA A 102 -8.76 -6.84 11.98
CA ALA A 102 -10.13 -6.33 11.92
C ALA A 102 -10.19 -4.80 11.83
N GLU A 103 -9.36 -4.08 12.60
CA GLU A 103 -9.27 -2.62 12.55
C GLU A 103 -8.77 -2.13 11.18
N ARG A 104 -7.75 -2.80 10.62
CA ARG A 104 -7.21 -2.47 9.30
C ARG A 104 -8.23 -2.74 8.19
N ALA A 105 -8.97 -3.84 8.28
CA ALA A 105 -10.05 -4.14 7.34
C ALA A 105 -11.15 -3.07 7.41
N LEU A 106 -11.58 -2.70 8.62
CA LEU A 106 -12.55 -1.61 8.84
C LEU A 106 -12.07 -0.28 8.23
N ARG A 107 -10.78 0.06 8.36
CA ARG A 107 -10.20 1.25 7.72
C ARG A 107 -10.36 1.26 6.21
N THR A 108 -10.22 0.12 5.54
CA THR A 108 -10.43 0.03 4.09
C THR A 108 -11.86 0.32 3.69
N TYR A 109 -12.82 -0.24 4.43
CA TYR A 109 -14.24 -0.04 4.14
C TYR A 109 -14.73 1.35 4.54
N ALA A 110 -14.12 1.95 5.57
CA ALA A 110 -14.44 3.29 6.06
C ALA A 110 -13.71 4.42 5.28
N ARG A 111 -12.59 4.14 4.60
CA ARG A 111 -11.89 5.13 3.75
C ARG A 111 -12.71 5.49 2.51
N ASP A 112 -13.34 4.50 1.89
CA ASP A 112 -14.12 4.71 0.66
C ASP A 112 -15.51 5.34 0.91
N THR A 113 -16.01 5.34 2.15
CA THR A 113 -17.30 5.98 2.49
C THR A 113 -17.23 7.50 2.59
N TYR A 114 -16.03 8.07 2.76
CA TYR A 114 -15.78 9.50 2.73
C TYR A 114 -14.81 9.83 1.60
N SER A 115 -15.31 9.84 0.36
CA SER A 115 -14.63 10.62 -0.68
C SER A 115 -14.52 12.05 -0.15
N SER A 116 -13.31 12.54 0.11
CA SER A 116 -13.10 13.89 0.69
C SER A 116 -13.71 15.00 -0.18
N SER A 117 -14.09 14.69 -1.43
CA SER A 117 -14.82 15.55 -2.34
C SER A 117 -16.33 15.70 -2.05
N THR A 118 -16.92 14.81 -1.24
CA THR A 118 -18.38 14.76 -1.02
C THR A 118 -18.80 15.24 0.36
N MET A 119 -17.85 15.54 1.26
CA MET A 119 -18.16 15.94 2.65
C MET A 119 -18.91 17.28 2.77
N HIS A 120 -19.02 18.08 1.69
CA HIS A 120 -19.85 19.29 1.65
C HIS A 120 -20.63 19.52 0.35
N ARG A 121 -20.98 18.46 -0.39
CA ARG A 121 -21.86 18.62 -1.56
C ARG A 121 -22.99 17.62 -1.48
N LEU A 122 -24.10 18.04 -0.87
CA LEU A 122 -25.38 17.38 -1.08
C LEU A 122 -25.59 17.27 -2.60
N PRO A 123 -25.94 16.09 -3.14
CA PRO A 123 -26.24 15.97 -4.57
C PRO A 123 -27.36 16.95 -4.89
N ARG A 124 -27.12 17.85 -5.86
CA ARG A 124 -28.20 18.70 -6.38
C ARG A 124 -29.28 17.79 -6.94
N TYR A 125 -30.54 18.12 -6.64
CA TYR A 125 -31.76 17.36 -6.96
C TYR A 125 -31.88 16.88 -8.42
N GLN A 126 -31.13 17.48 -9.35
CA GLN A 126 -31.23 17.23 -10.80
C GLN A 126 -30.40 16.04 -11.32
N HIS A 127 -29.74 15.24 -10.48
CA HIS A 127 -28.93 14.12 -10.95
C HIS A 127 -29.73 12.80 -11.00
N SER A 128 -29.72 12.10 -12.14
CA SER A 128 -30.44 10.83 -12.37
C SER A 128 -30.14 9.75 -11.33
N ASN A 129 -28.94 9.79 -10.72
CA ASN A 129 -28.48 8.81 -9.74
C ASN A 129 -28.52 9.35 -8.29
N SER A 130 -29.15 10.52 -8.08
CA SER A 130 -29.21 11.19 -6.76
C SER A 130 -29.88 10.33 -5.68
N THR A 131 -30.84 9.50 -6.05
CA THR A 131 -31.58 8.61 -5.13
C THR A 131 -30.69 7.55 -4.47
N MET A 132 -29.72 6.98 -5.21
CA MET A 132 -28.78 6.00 -4.64
C MET A 132 -27.77 6.64 -3.69
N HIS A 133 -27.37 7.89 -3.94
CA HIS A 133 -26.49 8.63 -3.02
C HIS A 133 -27.24 9.14 -1.78
N TYR A 134 -28.56 9.31 -1.87
CA TYR A 134 -29.40 9.68 -0.73
C TYR A 134 -29.61 8.53 0.25
N SER A 135 -29.57 7.26 -0.19
CA SER A 135 -29.85 6.11 0.68
C SER A 135 -28.74 5.83 1.69
N SER A 136 -27.48 5.97 1.30
CA SER A 136 -26.33 5.80 2.20
C SER A 136 -26.18 6.95 3.19
N PHE A 137 -26.53 8.18 2.78
CA PHE A 137 -26.65 9.31 3.69
C PHE A 137 -27.82 9.11 4.66
N GLN A 138 -28.98 8.64 4.18
CA GLN A 138 -30.13 8.29 5.00
C GLN A 138 -29.85 7.18 6.01
N ALA A 139 -29.01 6.20 5.68
CA ALA A 139 -28.61 5.16 6.62
C ALA A 139 -27.89 5.72 7.87
N ASN A 140 -27.13 6.81 7.70
CA ASN A 140 -26.44 7.50 8.79
C ASN A 140 -27.29 8.60 9.45
N THR A 141 -28.30 9.15 8.75
CA THR A 141 -29.30 10.07 9.34
C THR A 141 -30.51 9.36 9.92
N TRP A 142 -30.69 8.04 9.70
CA TRP A 142 -31.78 7.24 10.25
C TRP A 142 -31.92 7.46 11.75
N ARG A 143 -30.81 7.43 12.51
CA ARG A 143 -30.84 7.70 13.96
C ARG A 143 -31.26 9.13 14.30
N ARG A 144 -31.02 10.11 13.42
CA ARG A 144 -31.44 11.50 13.59
C ARG A 144 -32.91 11.71 13.23
N GLU A 145 -33.42 11.03 12.21
CA GLU A 145 -34.81 11.14 11.75
C GLU A 145 -35.81 10.49 12.71
N PHE A 146 -35.41 9.43 13.41
CA PHE A 146 -36.22 8.79 14.46
C PHE A 146 -35.86 9.25 15.89
N SER A 147 -35.01 10.27 16.04
CA SER A 147 -34.73 10.83 17.36
C SER A 147 -35.92 11.62 17.90
N LYS A 148 -36.18 11.50 19.21
CA LYS A 148 -37.22 12.26 19.92
C LYS A 148 -37.10 13.76 19.67
N ASP A 149 -35.88 14.29 19.66
CA ASP A 149 -35.61 15.71 19.43
C ASP A 149 -36.00 16.17 18.01
N TYR A 150 -35.82 15.30 17.00
CA TYR A 150 -36.23 15.60 15.64
C TYR A 150 -37.75 15.60 15.50
N CYS A 151 -38.43 14.57 16.03
CA CYS A 151 -39.89 14.49 16.04
C CYS A 151 -40.50 15.71 16.74
N ASN A 152 -39.95 16.11 17.90
CA ASN A 152 -40.39 17.29 18.63
C ASN A 152 -40.21 18.58 17.83
N ARG A 153 -39.11 18.72 17.07
CA ARG A 153 -38.85 19.93 16.27
C ARG A 153 -39.69 19.98 15.00
N LYS A 154 -39.89 18.84 14.33
CA LYS A 154 -40.66 18.72 13.08
C LYS A 154 -42.17 18.83 13.31
N TYR A 155 -42.68 18.18 14.35
CA TYR A 155 -44.11 18.16 14.69
C TYR A 155 -44.45 19.12 15.82
N LYS A 156 -43.59 20.11 16.10
CA LYS A 156 -43.82 21.14 17.13
C LYS A 156 -45.15 21.86 16.96
N SER A 157 -45.57 22.08 15.72
CA SER A 157 -46.83 22.75 15.38
C SER A 157 -48.08 21.91 15.62
N ILE A 158 -47.94 20.60 15.82
CA ILE A 158 -49.06 19.66 16.05
C ILE A 158 -49.07 19.19 17.51
N LEU A 159 -47.92 19.24 18.20
CA LEU A 159 -47.76 18.81 19.60
C LEU A 159 -47.94 19.95 20.62
N LEU A 160 -48.22 21.17 20.16
CA LEU A 160 -48.68 22.32 20.95
C LEU A 160 -50.15 22.56 20.68
#